data_AF-A0A6J0VBH8-F1
#
_entry.id   AF-A0A6J0VBH8-F1
#
_cell.length_a   1.000
_cell.length_b   1.000
_cell.length_c   1.000
_cell.angle_alpha   90.00
_cell.angle_beta   90.00
_cell.angle_gamma   90.00
#
_symmetry.space_group_name_H-M   'P 1'
#
loop_
_entity.id
_entity.type
_entity.pdbx_description
1 polymer ?
#
loop_
_entity_poly.entity_id
_entity_poly.type
_entity_poly.pdbx_seq_one_letter_code
_entity_poly.pdbx_strand_id
1 'polypeptide(L)'
;MQKNKTHKMESVMTESHVIQPDKNEKPHRRTWDQEIAGLFHSREPNTDFSSPDASIMSEEGPRLYRIWDVSQKTIKLMENRLIATPRSSNEPEQLIRVLPNANLDPKMQPIFMAPNDTHSISCIKSGSHPQLQLVEQKIVELYKKKENLLSFSFYSKTDGSLETCSFESAEFPGWFLSTSREPNKPVGLSQQGGTENTLFYFERKEEIGFITHGHHL
;
A
#
# COMPACT_ATOMS: atom_id res chain seq x y z
N MET A 1 -20.00 -74.85 -7.59
CA MET A 1 -19.64 -75.72 -6.47
C MET A 1 -18.12 -75.69 -6.29
N GLN A 2 -17.68 -75.56 -5.03
CA GLN A 2 -16.29 -75.73 -4.52
C GLN A 2 -15.28 -74.63 -4.86
N LYS A 3 -14.38 -74.18 -3.97
CA LYS A 3 -14.19 -74.31 -2.51
C LYS A 3 -13.09 -73.29 -2.15
N ASN A 4 -13.25 -72.65 -0.98
CA ASN A 4 -12.27 -72.03 -0.09
C ASN A 4 -10.79 -71.92 -0.51
N LYS A 5 -10.22 -70.73 -0.30
CA LYS A 5 -8.99 -70.61 0.49
C LYS A 5 -8.91 -69.26 1.19
N THR A 6 -8.88 -69.32 2.51
CA THR A 6 -8.68 -68.20 3.42
C THR A 6 -7.21 -68.14 3.84
N HIS A 7 -6.76 -66.91 4.11
CA HIS A 7 -5.62 -66.45 4.92
C HIS A 7 -4.20 -66.51 4.35
N LYS A 8 -3.58 -65.33 4.26
CA LYS A 8 -2.56 -64.90 5.24
C LYS A 8 -2.48 -63.38 5.33
N MET A 9 -2.52 -62.85 6.55
CA MET A 9 -2.23 -61.45 6.89
C MET A 9 -0.75 -61.16 6.66
N GLU A 10 -0.45 -60.05 6.00
CA GLU A 10 0.80 -59.32 6.20
C GLU A 10 0.46 -57.91 6.69
N SER A 11 0.95 -57.62 7.89
CA SER A 11 0.94 -56.32 8.52
C SER A 11 1.89 -55.41 7.74
N VAL A 12 1.36 -54.34 7.17
CA VAL A 12 2.18 -53.21 6.71
C VAL A 12 1.99 -52.10 7.74
N MET A 13 3.02 -51.90 8.57
CA MET A 13 3.12 -50.72 9.42
C MET A 13 3.24 -49.49 8.52
N THR A 14 2.26 -48.60 8.57
CA THR A 14 2.35 -47.30 7.91
C THR A 14 3.28 -46.41 8.73
N GLU A 15 4.51 -46.23 8.24
CA GLU A 15 5.42 -45.19 8.71
C GLU A 15 4.75 -43.82 8.54
N SER A 16 4.53 -43.17 9.68
CA SER A 16 4.10 -41.78 9.75
C SER A 16 5.25 -40.91 9.25
N HIS A 17 5.20 -40.52 7.96
CA HIS A 17 6.06 -39.48 7.44
C HIS A 17 5.65 -38.14 8.08
N VAL A 18 6.39 -37.77 9.13
CA VAL A 18 6.40 -36.41 9.67
C VAL A 18 6.99 -35.51 8.58
N ILE A 19 6.13 -34.79 7.87
CA ILE A 19 6.55 -33.74 6.93
C ILE A 19 7.21 -32.65 7.76
N GLN A 20 8.53 -32.56 7.67
CA GLN A 20 9.27 -31.41 8.20
C GLN A 20 8.99 -30.21 7.29
N PRO A 21 8.69 -29.02 7.83
CA PRO A 21 8.47 -27.83 7.03
C PRO A 21 9.75 -27.46 6.29
N ASP A 22 9.62 -27.27 4.98
CA ASP A 22 10.68 -26.80 4.09
C ASP A 22 11.15 -25.41 4.55
N LYS A 23 12.45 -25.30 4.90
CA LYS A 23 13.06 -24.07 5.41
C LYS A 23 13.34 -23.01 4.32
N ASN A 24 12.73 -23.15 3.15
CA ASN A 24 12.96 -22.30 1.98
C ASN A 24 11.71 -21.60 1.43
N GLU A 25 10.62 -21.50 2.21
CA GLU A 25 9.55 -20.56 1.85
C GLU A 25 10.07 -19.11 1.99
N LYS A 26 10.25 -18.46 0.83
CA LYS A 26 10.36 -17.01 0.77
C LYS A 26 9.16 -16.43 1.55
N PRO A 27 9.37 -15.44 2.43
CA PRO A 27 8.26 -14.85 3.17
C PRO A 27 7.17 -14.43 2.19
N HIS A 28 5.94 -14.87 2.42
CA HIS A 28 4.78 -14.48 1.60
C HIS A 28 4.69 -12.96 1.58
N ARG A 29 5.11 -12.35 0.47
CA ARG A 29 5.00 -10.90 0.26
C ARG A 29 3.52 -10.59 0.13
N ARG A 30 2.99 -9.72 1.00
CA ARG A 30 1.60 -9.28 0.94
C ARG A 30 1.33 -8.54 -0.37
N THR A 31 0.13 -8.75 -0.92
CA THR A 31 -0.35 -7.93 -2.05
C THR A 31 -0.59 -6.50 -1.59
N TRP A 32 -0.72 -5.57 -2.55
CA TRP A 32 -1.06 -4.19 -2.24
C TRP A 32 -2.35 -4.11 -1.42
N ASP A 33 -3.39 -4.83 -1.85
CA ASP A 33 -4.69 -4.80 -1.21
C ASP A 33 -4.64 -5.31 0.23
N GLN A 34 -3.79 -6.32 0.51
CA GLN A 34 -3.59 -6.83 1.87
C GLN A 34 -2.85 -5.82 2.75
N GLU A 35 -1.82 -5.15 2.23
CA GLU A 35 -1.10 -4.10 2.95
C GLU A 35 -2.01 -2.91 3.27
N ILE A 36 -2.79 -2.46 2.29
CA ILE A 36 -3.69 -1.31 2.44
C ILE A 36 -4.91 -1.65 3.28
N ALA A 37 -5.47 -2.86 3.19
CA ALA A 37 -6.54 -3.30 4.10
C ALA A 37 -6.11 -3.14 5.57
N GLY A 38 -4.85 -3.46 5.89
CA GLY A 38 -4.30 -3.28 7.22
C GLY A 38 -4.30 -1.84 7.74
N LEU A 39 -4.52 -0.81 6.92
CA LEU A 39 -4.67 0.58 7.36
C LEU A 39 -6.06 0.85 7.97
N PHE A 40 -7.09 0.10 7.58
CA PHE A 40 -8.47 0.36 7.98
C PHE A 40 -8.89 -0.39 9.25
N HIS A 41 -8.16 -1.45 9.62
CA HIS A 41 -8.46 -2.25 10.82
C HIS A 41 -8.15 -1.52 12.13
N SER A 42 -7.33 -0.47 12.11
CA SER A 42 -6.94 0.29 13.32
C SER A 42 -8.04 1.19 13.89
N ARG A 43 -9.21 1.26 13.24
CA ARG A 43 -10.31 2.18 13.60
C ARG A 43 -11.57 1.47 14.11
N GLU A 44 -11.56 0.13 14.24
CA GLU A 44 -12.69 -0.54 14.90
C GLU A 44 -12.68 -0.16 16.39
N PRO A 45 -13.73 0.50 16.91
CA PRO A 45 -13.84 0.71 18.34
C PRO A 45 -14.03 -0.66 18.99
N ASN A 46 -13.12 -1.05 19.88
CA ASN A 46 -13.35 -2.17 20.79
C ASN A 46 -14.71 -1.98 21.46
N THR A 47 -15.71 -2.76 21.09
CA THR A 47 -17.05 -2.77 21.70
C THR A 47 -17.06 -3.53 23.02
N ASP A 48 -16.09 -3.27 23.89
CA ASP A 48 -16.10 -3.71 25.28
C ASP A 48 -15.83 -2.51 26.20
N PHE A 49 -16.90 -1.76 26.47
CA PHE A 49 -16.93 -0.72 27.48
C PHE A 49 -16.87 -1.36 28.88
N SER A 50 -15.69 -1.73 29.35
CA SER A 50 -15.43 -2.10 30.76
C SER A 50 -13.95 -2.01 31.14
N SER A 51 -13.21 -1.00 30.68
CA SER A 51 -11.91 -0.67 31.29
C SER A 51 -11.74 0.85 31.40
N PRO A 52 -11.41 1.41 32.58
CA PRO A 52 -11.14 2.83 32.75
C PRO A 52 -9.75 3.25 32.26
N ASP A 53 -8.95 2.33 31.70
CA ASP A 53 -7.64 2.66 31.12
C ASP A 53 -7.75 3.01 29.64
N ALA A 54 -8.57 4.02 29.35
CA ALA A 54 -8.63 4.67 28.05
C ALA A 54 -7.42 5.63 27.94
N SER A 55 -6.21 5.09 27.86
CA SER A 55 -5.04 5.88 27.54
C SER A 55 -4.08 5.12 26.62
N ILE A 56 -3.76 5.76 25.49
CA ILE A 56 -2.78 5.38 24.47
C ILE A 56 -3.29 4.36 23.42
N MET A 57 -4.25 4.79 22.59
CA MET A 57 -4.25 4.32 21.20
C MET A 57 -3.03 4.96 20.51
N SER A 58 -2.03 4.18 20.15
CA SER A 58 -0.91 4.66 19.34
C SER A 58 -1.45 5.21 18.02
N GLU A 59 -1.30 6.53 17.79
CA GLU A 59 -1.41 7.11 16.45
C GLU A 59 -0.31 6.43 15.60
N GLU A 60 -0.65 5.35 14.89
CA GLU A 60 0.25 4.85 13.85
C GLU A 60 0.37 5.95 12.80
N GLY A 61 1.56 6.56 12.70
CA GLY A 61 1.88 7.56 11.70
C GLY A 61 1.71 7.02 10.27
N PRO A 62 1.91 7.88 9.24
CA PRO A 62 1.79 7.44 7.86
C PRO A 62 2.72 6.27 7.57
N ARG A 63 2.19 5.22 6.92
CA ARG A 63 3.02 4.12 6.42
C ARG A 63 3.86 4.60 5.26
N LEU A 64 5.12 4.17 5.22
CA LEU A 64 6.06 4.56 4.19
C LEU A 64 6.16 3.49 3.12
N TYR A 65 6.06 3.93 1.87
CA TYR A 65 6.19 3.06 0.71
C TYR A 65 7.21 3.62 -0.26
N ARG A 66 8.09 2.75 -0.72
CA ARG A 66 8.76 2.98 -1.99
C ARG A 66 7.79 2.61 -3.11
N ILE A 67 7.63 3.49 -4.08
CA ILE A 67 6.75 3.29 -5.25
C ILE A 67 7.56 3.52 -6.53
N TRP A 68 7.47 2.59 -7.49
CA TRP A 68 8.12 2.72 -8.80
C TRP A 68 7.27 2.12 -9.91
N ASP A 69 7.35 2.69 -11.11
CA ASP A 69 6.55 2.24 -12.25
C ASP A 69 7.09 0.93 -12.88
N VAL A 70 6.31 0.36 -13.79
CA VAL A 70 6.69 -0.84 -14.56
C VAL A 70 7.92 -0.64 -15.46
N SER A 71 8.31 0.60 -15.75
CA SER A 71 9.54 0.95 -16.47
C SER A 71 10.73 1.23 -15.54
N GLN A 72 10.65 0.82 -14.27
CA GLN A 72 11.71 0.98 -13.25
C GLN A 72 12.06 2.44 -12.93
N LYS A 73 11.07 3.34 -12.97
CA LYS A 73 11.21 4.74 -12.55
C LYS A 73 10.58 4.98 -11.18
N THR A 74 11.35 5.56 -10.26
CA THR A 74 10.87 6.00 -8.95
C THR A 74 10.28 7.41 -9.03
N ILE A 75 9.27 7.67 -8.21
CA ILE A 75 8.69 9.01 -8.03
C ILE A 75 9.60 9.80 -7.08
N LYS A 76 10.06 10.98 -7.50
CA LYS A 76 10.87 11.89 -6.67
C LYS A 76 10.26 13.28 -6.58
N LEU A 77 10.41 13.91 -5.42
CA LEU A 77 10.09 15.33 -5.26
C LEU A 77 11.28 16.19 -5.71
N MET A 78 11.06 17.03 -6.72
CA MET A 78 12.04 17.99 -7.25
C MET A 78 11.34 19.32 -7.49
N GLU A 79 11.82 20.41 -6.89
CA GLU A 79 11.28 21.77 -7.09
C GLU A 79 9.75 21.85 -6.93
N ASN A 80 9.23 21.21 -5.89
CA ASN A 80 7.78 21.09 -5.61
C ASN A 80 6.96 20.44 -6.74
N ARG A 81 7.58 19.53 -7.48
CA ARG A 81 6.93 18.67 -8.49
C ARG A 81 7.35 17.22 -8.28
N LEU A 82 6.44 16.31 -8.57
CA LEU A 82 6.77 14.88 -8.64
C LEU A 82 7.31 14.55 -10.02
N ILE A 83 8.51 13.99 -10.08
CA ILE A 83 9.21 13.61 -11.31
C ILE A 83 9.49 12.11 -11.28
N ALA A 84 9.19 11.41 -12.38
CA ALA A 84 9.52 10.00 -12.55
C ALA A 84 10.95 9.87 -13.07
N THR A 85 11.86 9.40 -12.23
CA THR A 85 13.30 9.29 -12.54
C THR A 85 13.73 7.83 -12.57
N PRO A 86 14.64 7.42 -13.48
CA PRO A 86 15.21 6.07 -13.47
C PRO A 86 15.75 5.71 -12.10
N ARG A 87 15.45 4.48 -11.65
CA ARG A 87 15.92 3.99 -10.36
C ARG A 87 17.44 3.89 -10.35
N SER A 88 18.08 4.61 -9.43
CA SER A 88 19.52 4.55 -9.15
C SER A 88 19.75 3.97 -7.75
N SER A 89 20.82 3.19 -7.56
CA SER A 89 21.23 2.69 -6.24
C SER A 89 21.90 3.75 -5.37
N ASN A 90 22.37 4.85 -5.97
CA ASN A 90 23.28 5.80 -5.33
C ASN A 90 22.59 7.07 -4.83
N GLU A 91 21.26 7.15 -4.95
CA GLU A 91 20.49 8.33 -4.59
C GLU A 91 19.58 8.06 -3.39
N PRO A 92 19.31 9.09 -2.57
CA PRO A 92 18.41 8.94 -1.44
C PRO A 92 17.02 8.48 -1.91
N GLU A 93 16.44 7.56 -1.15
CA GLU A 93 15.13 7.00 -1.45
C GLU A 93 14.04 8.04 -1.16
N GLN A 94 13.22 8.33 -2.17
CA GLN A 94 11.96 9.04 -1.96
C GLN A 94 10.90 8.04 -1.51
N LEU A 95 10.42 8.20 -0.28
CA LEU A 95 9.30 7.44 0.25
C LEU A 95 8.01 8.24 0.12
N ILE A 96 6.92 7.55 -0.17
CA ILE A 96 5.57 8.10 -0.19
C ILE A 96 4.88 7.69 1.11
N ARG A 97 4.38 8.69 1.83
CA ARG A 97 3.57 8.56 3.04
C ARG A 97 2.13 8.24 2.64
N VAL A 98 1.54 7.23 3.27
CA VAL A 98 0.18 6.78 2.99
C VAL A 98 -0.62 6.69 4.29
N LEU A 99 -1.83 7.27 4.27
CA LEU A 99 -2.85 7.14 5.31
C LEU A 99 -4.20 6.79 4.68
N PRO A 100 -5.07 6.03 5.36
CA PRO A 100 -6.39 5.71 4.83
C PRO A 100 -7.31 6.93 4.91
N ASN A 101 -8.22 7.05 3.95
CA ASN A 101 -9.37 7.95 4.08
C ASN A 101 -10.61 7.15 4.52
N ALA A 102 -10.78 7.03 5.84
CA ALA A 102 -11.88 6.28 6.42
C ALA A 102 -13.27 6.96 6.30
N ASN A 103 -13.36 8.14 5.68
CA ASN A 103 -14.64 8.80 5.42
C ASN A 103 -15.24 8.38 4.05
N LEU A 104 -14.53 7.58 3.27
CA LEU A 104 -15.00 6.97 2.02
C LEU A 104 -15.23 5.45 2.21
N ASP A 105 -15.84 4.77 1.24
CA ASP A 105 -16.11 3.32 1.33
C ASP A 105 -14.79 2.54 1.47
N PRO A 106 -14.52 1.88 2.62
CA PRO A 106 -13.26 1.18 2.86
C PRO A 106 -13.05 0.00 1.91
N LYS A 107 -14.11 -0.54 1.28
CA LYS A 107 -14.00 -1.59 0.26
C LYS A 107 -13.26 -1.12 -1.00
N MET A 108 -13.30 0.19 -1.26
CA MET A 108 -12.60 0.82 -2.38
C MET A 108 -11.15 1.19 -2.03
N GLN A 109 -10.71 0.91 -0.81
CA GLN A 109 -9.36 1.19 -0.31
C GLN A 109 -8.86 2.63 -0.60
N PRO A 110 -9.63 3.65 -0.18
CA PRO A 110 -9.30 5.06 -0.39
C PRO A 110 -8.11 5.50 0.47
N ILE A 111 -7.11 6.09 -0.15
CA ILE A 111 -5.89 6.54 0.53
C ILE A 111 -5.53 8.00 0.22
N PHE A 112 -4.92 8.66 1.20
CA PHE A 112 -4.16 9.88 1.01
C PHE A 112 -2.70 9.53 0.71
N MET A 113 -2.04 10.35 -0.10
CA MET A 113 -0.62 10.19 -0.44
C MET A 113 0.13 11.51 -0.29
N ALA A 114 1.35 11.44 0.25
CA ALA A 114 2.21 12.61 0.43
C ALA A 114 3.68 12.26 0.20
N PRO A 115 4.45 13.06 -0.58
CA PRO A 115 5.89 12.84 -0.75
C PRO A 115 6.73 13.35 0.43
N ASN A 116 6.16 14.16 1.33
CA ASN A 116 6.86 14.70 2.49
C ASN A 116 5.84 15.04 3.61
N ASP A 117 6.31 15.68 4.69
CA ASP A 117 5.47 16.00 5.84
C ASP A 117 4.60 17.25 5.68
N THR A 118 4.88 18.09 4.68
CA THR A 118 4.24 19.40 4.51
C THR A 118 3.29 19.47 3.33
N HIS A 119 3.42 18.58 2.35
CA HIS A 119 2.65 18.58 1.12
C HIS A 119 1.95 17.25 0.88
N SER A 120 0.69 17.32 0.46
CA SER A 120 -0.10 16.17 0.04
C SER A 120 -0.44 16.25 -1.44
N ILE A 121 -0.64 15.08 -2.06
CA ILE A 121 -1.02 14.96 -3.46
C ILE A 121 -2.52 15.21 -3.57
N SER A 122 -2.90 16.12 -4.47
CA SER A 122 -4.29 16.40 -4.83
C SER A 122 -4.48 16.33 -6.34
N CYS A 123 -5.68 16.00 -6.77
CA CYS A 123 -6.15 16.13 -8.13
C CYS A 123 -7.01 17.40 -8.24
N ILE A 124 -6.78 18.19 -9.29
CA ILE A 124 -7.59 19.37 -9.60
C ILE A 124 -8.04 19.34 -11.05
N LYS A 125 -9.12 20.05 -11.37
CA LYS A 125 -9.48 20.31 -12.76
C LYS A 125 -8.77 21.58 -13.23
N SER A 126 -7.89 21.45 -14.22
CA SER A 126 -7.18 22.58 -14.83
C SER A 126 -7.44 22.57 -16.33
N GLY A 127 -8.32 23.46 -16.78
CA GLY A 127 -8.81 23.46 -18.16
C GLY A 127 -9.70 22.24 -18.46
N SER A 128 -9.38 21.52 -19.53
CA SER A 128 -10.18 20.38 -20.02
C SER A 128 -9.86 19.04 -19.37
N HIS A 129 -8.69 18.89 -18.73
CA HIS A 129 -8.23 17.62 -18.16
C HIS A 129 -7.86 17.79 -16.68
N PRO A 130 -8.02 16.74 -15.86
CA PRO A 130 -7.55 16.77 -14.49
C PRO A 130 -6.02 16.75 -14.45
N GLN A 131 -5.45 17.37 -13.42
CA GLN A 131 -4.02 17.47 -13.19
C GLN A 131 -3.69 17.11 -11.75
N LEU A 132 -2.49 16.56 -11.58
CA LEU A 132 -1.90 16.30 -10.28
C LEU A 132 -1.26 17.59 -9.74
N GLN A 133 -1.48 17.88 -8.46
CA GLN A 133 -0.92 19.05 -7.77
C GLN A 133 -0.39 18.64 -6.40
N LEU A 134 0.71 19.26 -5.99
CA LEU A 134 1.16 19.24 -4.59
C LEU A 134 0.58 20.45 -3.87
N VAL A 135 -0.14 20.19 -2.79
CA VAL A 135 -0.76 21.22 -1.95
C VAL A 135 -0.06 21.21 -0.60
N GLU A 136 0.31 22.39 -0.10
CA GLU A 136 0.89 22.57 1.24
C GLU A 136 -0.16 22.26 2.32
N GLN A 137 -0.31 20.98 2.59
CA GLN A 137 -1.29 20.39 3.49
C GLN A 137 -0.70 19.10 4.03
N LYS A 138 -0.53 19.00 5.35
CA LYS A 138 0.05 17.80 5.98
C LYS A 138 -0.91 16.62 5.86
N ILE A 139 -0.40 15.44 5.54
CA ILE A 139 -1.23 14.23 5.38
C ILE A 139 -1.94 13.83 6.68
N VAL A 140 -1.30 14.06 7.83
CA VAL A 140 -1.90 13.80 9.15
C VAL A 140 -3.08 14.71 9.46
N GLU A 141 -3.09 15.94 8.92
CA GLU A 141 -4.23 16.86 9.06
C GLU A 141 -5.38 16.43 8.16
N LEU A 142 -5.11 15.94 6.93
CA LEU A 142 -6.13 15.32 6.07
C LEU A 142 -6.80 14.13 6.76
N TYR A 143 -6.00 13.24 7.36
CA TYR A 143 -6.49 12.07 8.08
C TYR A 143 -7.40 12.42 9.28
N LYS A 144 -7.09 13.51 9.99
CA LYS A 144 -7.86 13.97 11.15
C LYS A 144 -9.17 14.67 10.76
N LYS A 145 -9.28 15.19 9.53
CA LYS A 145 -10.53 15.79 9.02
C LYS A 145 -11.61 14.72 8.87
N LYS A 146 -12.82 15.02 9.35
CA LYS A 146 -14.00 14.15 9.23
C LYS A 146 -14.77 14.45 7.94
N GLU A 147 -14.05 14.50 6.83
CA GLU A 147 -14.56 14.91 5.52
C GLU A 147 -14.11 13.93 4.43
N ASN A 148 -14.90 13.83 3.36
CA ASN A 148 -14.63 12.90 2.26
C ASN A 148 -13.35 13.22 1.48
N LEU A 149 -12.95 14.50 1.36
CA LEU A 149 -11.68 14.94 0.75
C LEU A 149 -11.33 14.22 -0.57
N LEU A 150 -12.29 14.14 -1.49
CA LEU A 150 -12.17 13.42 -2.76
C LEU A 150 -10.97 13.87 -3.60
N SER A 151 -10.71 15.19 -3.66
CA SER A 151 -9.57 15.75 -4.40
C SER A 151 -8.21 15.23 -3.91
N PHE A 152 -8.08 14.83 -2.64
CA PHE A 152 -6.84 14.28 -2.07
C PHE A 152 -6.79 12.75 -2.06
N SER A 153 -7.87 12.10 -2.50
CA SER A 153 -8.05 10.66 -2.30
C SER A 153 -7.80 9.89 -3.59
N PHE A 154 -7.11 8.77 -3.45
CA PHE A 154 -6.94 7.78 -4.52
C PHE A 154 -7.55 6.45 -4.07
N TYR A 155 -8.35 5.83 -4.93
CA TYR A 155 -8.71 4.42 -4.78
C TYR A 155 -7.55 3.58 -5.30
N SER A 156 -7.02 2.73 -4.42
CA SER A 156 -5.83 1.95 -4.73
C SER A 156 -6.16 0.46 -4.75
N LYS A 157 -5.73 -0.26 -5.79
CA LYS A 157 -6.04 -1.68 -5.95
C LYS A 157 -4.98 -2.40 -6.76
N THR A 158 -4.81 -3.70 -6.51
CA THR A 158 -4.09 -4.59 -7.42
C THR A 158 -4.79 -4.62 -8.79
N ASP A 159 -4.00 -4.64 -9.87
CA ASP A 159 -4.52 -4.72 -11.24
C ASP A 159 -4.23 -6.10 -11.85
N GLY A 160 -4.92 -7.13 -11.37
CA GLY A 160 -4.79 -8.51 -11.86
C GLY A 160 -3.43 -9.20 -11.61
N SER A 161 -2.48 -8.49 -10.98
CA SER A 161 -1.16 -8.98 -10.58
C SER A 161 -0.96 -8.79 -9.08
N LEU A 162 -0.33 -9.77 -8.42
CA LEU A 162 -0.01 -9.71 -7.00
C LEU A 162 1.06 -8.65 -6.68
N GLU A 163 1.79 -8.17 -7.69
CA GLU A 163 2.98 -7.33 -7.52
C GLU A 163 2.76 -5.85 -7.82
N THR A 164 1.72 -5.52 -8.59
CA THR A 164 1.47 -4.15 -9.07
C THR A 164 0.11 -3.64 -8.65
N CYS A 165 0.05 -2.35 -8.34
CA CYS A 165 -1.16 -1.62 -8.03
C CYS A 165 -1.36 -0.42 -8.97
N SER A 166 -2.59 0.08 -8.98
CA SER A 166 -3.00 1.31 -9.63
C SER A 166 -3.60 2.27 -8.61
N PHE A 167 -3.58 3.56 -8.92
CA PHE A 167 -4.11 4.62 -8.06
C PHE A 167 -5.08 5.48 -8.87
N GLU A 168 -6.37 5.24 -8.72
CA GLU A 168 -7.43 5.98 -9.39
C GLU A 168 -7.84 7.21 -8.58
N SER A 169 -7.96 8.37 -9.22
CA SER A 169 -8.43 9.60 -8.57
C SER A 169 -9.89 9.46 -8.12
N ALA A 170 -10.17 9.67 -6.84
CA ALA A 170 -11.53 9.63 -6.32
C ALA A 170 -12.40 10.80 -6.83
N GLU A 171 -11.79 11.97 -7.05
CA GLU A 171 -12.45 13.16 -7.63
C GLU A 171 -12.70 13.03 -9.13
N PHE A 172 -11.87 12.25 -9.83
CA PHE A 172 -11.93 12.11 -11.29
C PHE A 172 -11.90 10.63 -11.68
N PRO A 173 -13.03 9.91 -11.56
CA PRO A 173 -13.11 8.50 -11.92
C PRO A 173 -12.60 8.22 -13.35
N GLY A 174 -11.89 7.12 -13.52
CA GLY A 174 -11.22 6.74 -14.76
C GLY A 174 -9.87 7.42 -15.03
N TRP A 175 -9.42 8.33 -14.16
CA TRP A 175 -8.10 8.94 -14.22
C TRP A 175 -7.18 8.37 -13.16
N PHE A 176 -6.01 7.89 -13.58
CA PHE A 176 -5.05 7.19 -12.73
C PHE A 176 -3.77 7.98 -12.61
N LEU A 177 -3.10 7.88 -11.46
CA LEU A 177 -1.71 8.30 -11.30
C LEU A 177 -0.88 7.68 -12.42
N SER A 178 -0.05 8.49 -13.08
CA SER A 178 0.70 8.02 -14.22
C SER A 178 2.06 8.66 -14.39
N THR A 179 2.91 7.96 -15.12
CA THR A 179 4.24 8.42 -15.49
C THR A 179 4.48 8.20 -16.98
N SER A 180 5.20 9.11 -17.60
CA SER A 180 5.63 8.96 -18.99
C SER A 180 6.52 7.75 -19.20
N ARG A 181 6.50 7.20 -20.42
CA ARG A 181 7.50 6.23 -20.87
C ARG A 181 8.90 6.84 -20.85
N GLU A 182 9.00 8.13 -21.14
CA GLU A 182 10.25 8.87 -21.09
C GLU A 182 10.68 9.15 -19.63
N PRO A 183 11.98 9.08 -19.32
CA PRO A 183 12.48 9.43 -18.00
C PRO A 183 12.42 10.94 -17.75
N ASN A 184 12.46 11.31 -16.47
CA ASN A 184 12.57 12.69 -15.99
C ASN A 184 11.38 13.58 -16.41
N LYS A 185 10.21 12.97 -16.57
CA LYS A 185 8.95 13.68 -16.82
C LYS A 185 8.14 13.82 -15.54
N PRO A 186 7.30 14.86 -15.44
CA PRO A 186 6.37 14.99 -14.33
C PRO A 186 5.46 13.78 -14.20
N VAL A 187 5.17 13.38 -12.96
CA VAL A 187 4.07 12.48 -12.62
C VAL A 187 2.77 13.23 -12.84
N GLY A 188 1.78 12.55 -13.44
CA GLY A 188 0.52 13.16 -13.82
C GLY A 188 -0.68 12.24 -13.60
N LEU A 189 -1.73 12.54 -14.34
CA LEU A 189 -2.93 11.71 -14.42
C LEU A 189 -3.17 11.31 -15.88
N SER A 190 -3.55 10.06 -16.12
CA SER A 190 -3.98 9.59 -17.44
C SER A 190 -5.10 8.57 -17.33
N GLN A 191 -5.88 8.43 -18.39
CA GLN A 191 -6.87 7.37 -18.48
C GLN A 191 -6.22 6.01 -18.77
N GLN A 192 -6.88 4.93 -18.33
CA GLN A 192 -6.43 3.57 -18.61
C GLN A 192 -6.45 3.29 -20.13
N GLY A 193 -5.47 2.52 -20.61
CA GLY A 193 -5.32 2.23 -22.05
C GLY A 193 -4.58 3.30 -22.85
N GLY A 194 -4.11 4.37 -22.20
CA GLY A 194 -3.21 5.35 -22.80
C GLY A 194 -1.78 4.85 -23.01
N THR A 195 -0.89 5.75 -23.45
CA THR A 195 0.54 5.45 -23.62
C THR A 195 1.34 5.49 -22.33
N GLU A 196 0.81 6.13 -21.28
CA GLU A 196 1.49 6.31 -20.00
C GLU A 196 1.49 5.02 -19.16
N ASN A 197 2.43 4.91 -18.23
CA ASN A 197 2.42 3.84 -17.24
C ASN A 197 1.47 4.21 -16.10
N THR A 198 0.50 3.34 -15.79
CA THR A 198 -0.44 3.50 -14.66
C THR A 198 -0.30 2.42 -13.59
N LEU A 199 0.68 1.53 -13.77
CA LEU A 199 0.96 0.42 -12.88
C LEU A 199 2.27 0.64 -12.15
N PHE A 200 2.23 0.39 -10.85
CA PHE A 200 3.33 0.63 -9.94
C PHE A 200 3.59 -0.59 -9.07
N TYR A 201 4.87 -0.89 -8.89
CA TYR A 201 5.34 -1.74 -7.82
C TYR A 201 5.47 -0.94 -6.53
N PHE A 202 5.44 -1.64 -5.41
CA PHE A 202 5.54 -1.04 -4.09
C PHE A 202 6.39 -1.88 -3.13
N GLU A 203 7.00 -1.23 -2.15
CA GLU A 203 7.71 -1.88 -1.05
C GLU A 203 7.47 -1.07 0.23
N ARG A 204 6.89 -1.70 1.25
CA ARG A 204 6.71 -1.06 2.56
C ARG A 204 8.07 -0.90 3.23
N LYS A 205 8.34 0.29 3.77
CA LYS A 205 9.48 0.55 4.65
C LYS A 205 8.98 0.75 6.07
N GLU A 206 9.58 0.04 7.01
CA GLU A 206 9.36 0.26 8.43
C GLU A 206 10.35 1.34 8.88
N GLU A 207 9.86 2.37 9.57
CA GLU A 207 10.76 3.26 10.29
C GLU A 207 11.38 2.43 11.42
N ILE A 208 12.71 2.27 11.42
CA ILE A 208 13.43 1.70 12.56
C ILE A 208 13.26 2.70 13.70
N GLY A 209 12.25 2.46 14.55
CA GLY A 209 12.06 3.25 15.76
C GLY A 209 13.32 3.16 16.61
N PHE A 210 13.92 4.30 16.94
CA PHE A 210 14.92 4.37 18.00
C PHE A 210 14.25 3.91 19.28
N ILE A 211 14.58 2.69 19.73
CA ILE A 211 14.20 2.21 21.05
C ILE A 211 14.93 3.09 22.06
N THR A 212 14.27 4.13 22.55
CA THR A 212 14.72 4.85 23.73
C THR A 212 14.55 3.91 24.91
N HIS A 213 15.60 3.14 25.22
CA HIS A 213 15.68 2.45 26.50
C HIS A 213 15.79 3.53 27.57
N GLY A 214 14.66 3.85 28.19
CA GLY A 214 14.61 4.58 29.44
C GLY A 214 15.31 3.75 30.52
N HIS A 215 16.58 4.06 30.76
CA HIS A 215 17.22 3.65 32.00
C HIS A 215 16.77 4.61 33.10
N HIS A 216 15.86 4.10 33.93
CA HIS A 216 15.58 4.62 35.25
C HIS A 216 16.78 4.27 36.15
N LEU A 217 17.47 5.29 36.66
CA LEU A 217 18.22 5.27 37.92
C LEU A 217 18.05 6.63 38.61
#